data_AF-A0A5J4X393-F1
#
_entry.id   AF-A0A5J4X393-F1
#
_cell.length_a   1.000
_cell.length_b   1.000
_cell.length_c   1.000
_cell.angle_alpha   90.00
_cell.angle_beta   90.00
_cell.angle_gamma   90.00
#
_symmetry.space_group_name_H-M   'P 1'
#
loop_
_entity.id
_entity.type
_entity.pdbx_description
1 polymer ?
#
loop_
_entity_poly.entity_id
_entity_poly.type
_entity_poly.pdbx_seq_one_letter_code
_entity_poly.pdbx_strand_id
1 'polypeptide(L)'
;MLKKSDYRVVRALGHGGFGSAFQVTEIASGKQLVWKKMAIANKDDRRMALAEAEMLRNNKSDYLVEYYGSFEDESEFYILMEYCDKGDLRKYI
;
A
#
# COMPACT_ATOMS: atom_id res chain seq x y z
N MET A 1 14.56 4.37 -7.86
CA MET A 1 13.54 4.87 -6.90
C MET A 1 12.20 4.36 -7.38
N LEU A 2 11.31 3.96 -6.47
CA LEU A 2 9.96 3.51 -6.80
C LEU A 2 9.15 4.67 -7.38
N LYS A 3 8.39 4.41 -8.44
CA LYS A 3 7.48 5.40 -9.03
C LYS A 3 6.18 4.75 -9.46
N LYS A 4 5.11 5.55 -9.50
CA LYS A 4 3.77 5.09 -9.88
C LYS A 4 3.72 4.37 -11.23
N SER A 5 4.52 4.83 -12.20
CA SER A 5 4.60 4.22 -13.53
C SER A 5 5.21 2.82 -13.56
N ASP A 6 5.83 2.35 -12.48
CA ASP A 6 6.37 0.98 -12.38
C ASP A 6 5.26 -0.06 -12.14
N TYR A 7 4.04 0.40 -11.86
CA TYR A 7 2.92 -0.43 -11.45
C TYR A 7 1.70 -0.23 -12.34
N ARG A 8 1.00 -1.32 -12.65
CA ARG A 8 -0.30 -1.31 -13.32
C ARG A 8 -1.39 -1.63 -12.31
N VAL A 9 -2.41 -0.76 -12.22
CA VAL A 9 -3.59 -1.01 -11.38
C VAL A 9 -4.42 -2.14 -11.96
N VAL A 10 -4.75 -3.13 -11.12
CA VAL A 10 -5.61 -4.26 -11.49
C VAL A 10 -7.04 -3.98 -11.07
N ARG A 11 -7.27 -3.69 -9.79
CA ARG A 11 -8.61 -3.39 -9.24
C ARG A 11 -8.53 -2.70 -7.89
N ALA A 12 -9.58 -1.97 -7.52
CA ALA A 12 -9.78 -1.52 -6.15
C ALA A 12 -10.12 -2.71 -5.25
N LEU A 13 -9.53 -2.76 -4.05
CA LEU A 13 -9.79 -3.78 -3.03
C LEU A 13 -10.70 -3.26 -1.93
N GLY A 14 -10.61 -1.96 -1.64
CA GLY A 14 -11.47 -1.30 -0.66
C GLY A 14 -10.97 0.09 -0.29
N HIS A 15 -11.77 0.75 0.53
CA HIS A 15 -11.52 2.10 1.05
C HIS A 15 -11.73 2.04 2.57
N GLY A 16 -10.84 2.66 3.33
CA GLY A 16 -10.92 2.75 4.78
C GLY A 16 -10.53 4.14 5.29
N GLY A 17 -10.51 4.32 6.61
CA GLY A 17 -10.17 5.61 7.25
C GLY A 17 -8.77 6.14 6.93
N PHE A 18 -7.90 5.29 6.40
CA PHE A 18 -6.51 5.60 6.04
C PHE A 18 -6.30 5.60 4.51
N GLY A 19 -7.35 5.81 3.71
CA GLY A 19 -7.25 5.88 2.25
C GLY A 19 -7.74 4.61 1.52
N SER A 20 -7.29 4.45 0.27
CA SER A 20 -7.79 3.42 -0.66
C SER A 20 -6.73 2.38 -0.98
N ALA A 21 -7.11 1.10 -0.95
CA ALA A 21 -6.24 -0.02 -1.30
C ALA A 21 -6.57 -0.54 -2.70
N PHE A 22 -5.55 -0.77 -3.52
CA PHE A 22 -5.71 -1.37 -4.84
C PHE A 22 -4.71 -2.51 -5.02
N GLN A 23 -5.16 -3.56 -5.71
CA GLN A 23 -4.27 -4.56 -6.25
C GLN A 23 -3.53 -3.96 -7.45
N VAL A 24 -2.22 -4.13 -7.48
CA VAL A 24 -1.35 -3.68 -8.56
C VAL A 24 -0.42 -4.81 -9.02
N THR A 25 0.03 -4.72 -10.26
CA THR A 25 1.09 -5.56 -10.81
C THR A 25 2.33 -4.72 -11.03
N GLU A 26 3.47 -5.11 -10.44
CA GLU A 26 4.77 -4.54 -10.80
C GLU A 26 5.11 -4.94 -12.24
N ILE A 27 5.38 -3.96 -13.11
CA ILE A 27 5.56 -4.20 -14.54
C ILE A 27 6.84 -5.02 -14.80
N ALA A 28 7.90 -4.74 -14.05
CA ALA A 28 9.20 -5.38 -14.27
C ALA A 28 9.21 -6.88 -13.92
N SER A 29 8.52 -7.27 -12.85
CA SER A 29 8.55 -8.64 -12.31
C SER A 29 7.26 -9.43 -12.53
N GLY A 30 6.15 -8.76 -12.85
CA GLY A 30 4.82 -9.36 -12.85
C GLY A 30 4.24 -9.62 -11.45
N LYS A 31 4.96 -9.24 -10.38
CA LYS A 31 4.54 -9.48 -9.00
C LYS A 31 3.25 -8.75 -8.67
N GLN A 32 2.32 -9.47 -8.05
CA GLN A 32 1.10 -8.89 -7.51
C GLN A 32 1.38 -8.30 -6.13
N LEU A 33 0.97 -7.06 -5.94
CA LEU A 33 1.13 -6.31 -4.70
C LEU A 33 -0.18 -5.57 -4.39
N VAL A 34 -0.27 -5.04 -3.18
CA VAL A 34 -1.24 -4.01 -2.84
C VAL A 34 -0.49 -2.70 -2.74
N TRP A 35 -1.04 -1.65 -3.34
CA TRP A 35 -0.64 -0.30 -2.97
C TRP A 35 -1.76 0.38 -2.17
N LYS A 36 -1.41 0.97 -1.04
CA LYS A 36 -2.31 1.78 -0.24
C LYS A 36 -2.04 3.23 -0.55
N LYS A 37 -3.06 3.91 -1.05
CA LYS A 37 -3.05 5.30 -1.50
C LYS A 37 -3.66 6.21 -0.45
N MET A 38 -2.91 7.21 0.00
CA MET A 38 -3.33 8.26 0.95
C MET A 38 -3.18 9.63 0.32
N ALA A 39 -4.14 10.52 0.53
CA ALA A 39 -4.01 11.91 0.13
C ALA A 39 -3.11 12.67 1.12
N ILE A 40 -2.27 13.56 0.61
CA ILE A 40 -1.42 14.46 1.38
C ILE A 40 -1.86 15.89 1.06
N ALA A 41 -2.78 16.46 1.84
CA ALA A 41 -3.19 17.85 1.66
C ALA A 41 -2.32 18.81 2.47
N ASN A 42 -1.75 18.36 3.59
CA ASN A 42 -0.93 19.16 4.48
C ASN A 42 0.24 18.37 5.10
N LYS A 43 1.05 19.04 5.92
CA LYS A 43 2.22 18.44 6.58
C LYS A 43 1.85 17.36 7.61
N ASP A 44 0.71 17.50 8.28
CA ASP A 44 0.25 16.52 9.26
C ASP A 44 -0.19 15.22 8.55
N ASP A 45 -0.88 15.31 7.41
CA ASP A 45 -1.24 14.16 6.58
C ASP A 45 0.02 13.39 6.16
N ARG A 46 1.04 14.13 5.69
CA ARG A 46 2.32 13.55 5.30
C ARG A 46 2.99 12.84 6.48
N ARG A 47 2.99 13.46 7.66
CA ARG A 47 3.56 12.88 8.88
C ARG A 47 2.83 11.58 9.26
N MET A 48 1.50 11.55 9.17
CA MET A 48 0.71 10.35 9.47
C MET A 48 1.01 9.23 8.47
N ALA A 49 1.08 9.53 7.17
CA ALA A 49 1.42 8.55 6.14
C ALA A 49 2.82 7.96 6.32
N LEU A 50 3.81 8.81 6.64
CA LEU A 50 5.18 8.37 6.94
C LEU A 50 5.25 7.50 8.19
N ALA A 51 4.54 7.88 9.25
CA ALA A 51 4.48 7.08 10.49
C ALA A 51 3.87 5.70 10.24
N GLU A 52 2.84 5.61 9.38
CA GLU A 52 2.25 4.34 8.99
C GLU A 52 3.25 3.47 8.22
N ALA A 53 3.93 4.05 7.22
CA ALA A 53 4.95 3.33 6.45
C ALA A 53 6.10 2.83 7.34
N GLU A 54 6.53 3.63 8.31
CA GLU A 54 7.57 3.25 9.27
C GLU A 54 7.10 2.11 10.19
N MET A 55 5.86 2.18 10.69
CA MET A 55 5.28 1.11 11.50
C MET A 55 5.27 -0.21 10.74
N LEU A 56 4.84 -0.22 9.48
CA LEU A 56 4.82 -1.42 8.65
C LEU A 56 6.24 -1.93 8.32
N ARG A 57 7.18 -1.02 8.03
CA ARG A 57 8.58 -1.37 7.77
C ARG A 57 9.24 -2.08 8.95
N ASN A 58 8.93 -1.65 10.17
CA ASN A 58 9.59 -2.11 11.39
C ASN A 58 8.97 -3.41 11.95
N ASN A 59 7.74 -3.76 11.57
CA ASN A 59 7.04 -4.95 12.06
C ASN A 59 7.10 -6.09 11.05
N LYS A 60 8.15 -6.91 11.13
CA LYS A 60 8.34 -8.09 10.26
C LYS A 60 7.99 -9.36 11.02
N SER A 61 7.05 -10.14 10.48
CA SER A 61 6.63 -11.43 11.01
C SER A 61 5.94 -12.23 9.92
N ASP A 62 6.04 -13.56 9.96
CA ASP A 62 5.33 -14.47 9.04
C ASP A 62 3.80 -14.36 9.14
N TYR A 63 3.29 -13.70 10.18
CA TYR A 63 1.86 -13.50 10.44
C TYR A 63 1.38 -12.06 10.17
N LEU A 64 2.25 -11.19 9.63
CA LEU A 64 1.93 -9.81 9.30
C LEU A 64 2.18 -9.57 7.81
N VAL A 65 1.38 -8.68 7.21
CA VAL A 65 1.54 -8.29 5.81
C VAL A 65 2.92 -7.69 5.56
N GLU A 66 3.61 -8.20 4.56
CA GLU A 66 4.96 -7.75 4.26
C GLU A 66 4.98 -6.34 3.63
N TYR A 67 5.87 -5.48 4.12
CA TYR A 67 6.14 -4.15 3.56
C TYR A 67 7.19 -4.23 2.44
N TYR A 68 6.86 -3.68 1.27
CA TYR A 68 7.74 -3.67 0.09
C TYR A 68 8.41 -2.32 -0.15
N GLY A 69 7.78 -1.22 0.27
CA GLY A 69 8.30 0.11 0.02
C GLY A 69 7.23 1.19 0.12
N SER A 70 7.64 2.44 -0.01
CA SER A 70 6.72 3.57 -0.08
C SER A 70 7.28 4.67 -0.99
N PHE A 71 6.40 5.42 -1.62
CA PHE A 71 6.78 6.58 -2.43
C PHE A 71 5.69 7.65 -2.41
N GLU A 72 6.08 8.88 -2.74
CA GLU A 72 5.17 10.01 -2.95
C GLU A 72 5.07 10.31 -4.44
N ASP A 73 3.87 10.61 -4.92
CA ASP A 73 3.61 11.08 -6.28
C ASP A 73 2.54 12.18 -6.20
N GLU A 74 2.86 13.37 -6.72
CA GLU A 74 2.02 14.57 -6.62
C GLU A 74 1.60 14.89 -5.18
N SER A 75 0.31 14.78 -4.86
CA SER A 75 -0.26 15.01 -3.52
C SER A 75 -0.72 13.71 -2.86
N GLU A 76 -0.04 12.61 -3.16
CA GLU A 76 -0.45 11.27 -2.78
C GLU A 76 0.74 10.46 -2.25
N PHE A 77 0.51 9.73 -1.14
CA PHE A 77 1.45 8.78 -0.56
C PHE A 77 1.03 7.36 -0.90
N TYR A 78 2.00 6.52 -1.25
CA TYR A 78 1.81 5.13 -1.62
C TYR A 78 2.61 4.23 -0.70
N ILE A 79 1.97 3.22 -0.11
CA ILE A 79 2.64 2.12 0.61
C ILE A 79 2.42 0.83 -0.19
N LEU A 80 3.50 0.15 -0.55
CA LEU A 80 3.49 -1.14 -1.21
C LEU A 80 3.55 -2.22 -0.14
N MET A 81 2.61 -3.15 -0.22
CA MET A 81 2.49 -4.27 0.70
C MET A 81 2.13 -5.56 -0.05
N GLU A 82 2.28 -6.68 0.63
CA GLU A 82 1.88 -7.99 0.15
C GLU A 82 0.42 -8.03 -0.33
N TYR A 83 0.17 -8.78 -1.40
CA TYR A 83 -1.18 -9.11 -1.81
C TYR A 83 -1.62 -10.47 -1.23
N CYS A 84 -2.53 -10.43 -0.27
CA CYS A 84 -3.16 -11.63 0.30
C CYS A 84 -4.34 -12.07 -0.59
N ASP A 85 -4.14 -13.10 -1.39
CA ASP A 85 -5.08 -13.59 -2.41
C ASP A 85 -6.42 -14.09 -1.83
N LYS A 86 -6.41 -14.63 -0.61
CA LYS A 86 -7.60 -15.07 0.12
C LYS A 86 -8.38 -13.95 0.80
N GLY A 87 -7.95 -12.69 0.71
CA GLY A 87 -8.76 -11.55 1.17
C GLY A 87 -9.00 -11.47 2.69
N ASP A 88 -10.09 -10.78 3.07
CA ASP A 88 -10.40 -10.40 4.45
C ASP A 88 -11.01 -11.55 5.26
N LEU A 89 -10.34 -11.94 6.35
CA LEU A 89 -10.77 -13.00 7.27
C LEU A 89 -12.21 -12.82 7.79
N ARG A 90 -12.69 -11.58 8.01
CA ARG A 90 -14.07 -11.32 8.46
C ARG A 90 -15.12 -11.79 7.47
N LYS A 91 -14.78 -11.97 6.19
CA LYS A 91 -15.69 -12.51 5.18
C LYS A 91 -15.76 -14.05 5.18
N TYR A 92 -14.84 -14.70 5.90
CA TYR A 92 -14.74 -16.15 5.98
C TYR A 92 -15.27 -16.73 7.30
N ILE A 93 -15.55 -15.88 8.30
CA ILE A 93 -16.06 -16.29 9.62
C ILE A 93 -17.45 -15.74 9.89
#